data_AF-A0A396HEU1-F1
#
_entry.id   AF-A0A396HEU1-F1
#
_cell.length_a   1.000
_cell.length_b   1.000
_cell.length_c   1.000
_cell.angle_alpha   90.00
_cell.angle_beta   90.00
_cell.angle_gamma   90.00
#
_symmetry.space_group_name_H-M   'P 1'
#
loop_
_entity.id
_entity.type
_entity.pdbx_description
1 polymer ?
#
loop_
_entity_poly.entity_id
_entity_poly.type
_entity_poly.pdbx_seq_one_letter_code
_entity_poly.pdbx_strand_id
1 'polypeptide(L)'
;MKFREIDTQEEFEEILHKIKQEPFDCSKKDNCRCDDPADIEYDSTRTWVKYKPNIPKTPKGFKRISVLRDDYSKLDSYYITPTGKQLRSRNEIAAYLKDHPQPNGVSA
;
A
#
# COMPACT_ATOMS: atom_id res chain seq x y z
N MET A 1 4.78 -19.23 -8.22
CA MET A 1 4.56 -17.85 -7.76
C MET A 1 5.60 -17.56 -6.70
N LYS A 2 6.43 -16.52 -6.87
CA LYS A 2 7.47 -16.12 -5.90
C LYS A 2 7.00 -14.85 -5.21
N PHE A 3 7.12 -14.76 -3.89
CA PHE A 3 6.82 -13.54 -3.15
C PHE A 3 8.06 -12.64 -3.13
N ARG A 4 7.86 -11.36 -3.43
CA ARG A 4 8.88 -10.33 -3.42
C ARG A 4 8.56 -9.32 -2.34
N GLU A 5 9.56 -8.94 -1.56
CA GLU A 5 9.47 -7.81 -0.64
C GLU A 5 9.63 -6.51 -1.44
N ILE A 6 8.86 -5.48 -1.11
CA ILE A 6 8.97 -4.17 -1.74
C ILE A 6 9.45 -3.20 -0.67
N ASP A 7 10.51 -2.45 -0.98
CA ASP A 7 11.29 -1.74 0.02
C ASP A 7 10.54 -0.56 0.64
N THR A 8 9.63 0.06 -0.13
CA THR A 8 8.85 1.22 0.31
C THR A 8 7.36 1.02 0.12
N GLN A 9 6.58 1.63 1.00
CA GLN A 9 5.12 1.62 0.90
C GLN A 9 4.66 2.34 -0.37
N GLU A 10 5.29 3.43 -0.74
CA GLU A 10 4.95 4.24 -1.91
C GLU A 10 5.10 3.42 -3.22
N GLU A 11 6.20 2.67 -3.35
CA GLU A 11 6.40 1.77 -4.47
C GLU A 11 5.37 0.64 -4.49
N PHE A 12 5.10 0.03 -3.34
CA PHE A 12 4.08 -1.00 -3.22
C PHE A 12 2.68 -0.49 -3.64
N GLU A 13 2.34 0.73 -3.25
CA GLU A 13 1.08 1.39 -3.64
C GLU A 13 1.02 1.68 -5.15
N GLU A 14 2.14 2.11 -5.75
CA GLU A 14 2.23 2.34 -7.18
C GLU A 14 2.00 1.04 -7.98
N ILE A 15 2.64 -0.05 -7.57
CA ILE A 15 2.46 -1.38 -8.17
C ILE A 15 0.99 -1.80 -8.09
N LEU A 16 0.38 -1.71 -6.90
CA LEU A 16 -1.04 -2.10 -6.71
C LEU A 16 -2.02 -1.22 -7.48
N HIS A 17 -1.70 0.07 -7.64
CA HIS A 17 -2.52 1.01 -8.39
C HIS A 17 -2.55 0.66 -9.88
N LYS A 18 -1.40 0.23 -10.43
CA LYS A 18 -1.22 -0.09 -11.85
C LYS A 18 -1.39 -1.57 -12.20
N ILE A 19 -1.55 -2.46 -11.22
CA ILE A 19 -1.43 -3.91 -11.41
C ILE A 19 -2.32 -4.52 -12.50
N LYS A 20 -3.47 -3.89 -12.83
CA LYS A 20 -4.33 -4.36 -13.93
C LYS A 20 -3.84 -3.92 -15.29
N GLN A 21 -3.29 -2.72 -15.41
CA GLN A 21 -2.75 -2.18 -16.65
C GLN A 21 -1.34 -2.69 -16.91
N GLU A 22 -0.57 -2.82 -15.83
CA GLU A 22 0.84 -3.14 -15.83
C GLU A 22 1.10 -4.21 -14.76
N PRO A 23 0.93 -5.50 -15.08
CA PRO A 23 1.24 -6.58 -14.16
C PRO A 23 2.66 -6.45 -13.61
N PHE A 24 2.85 -6.88 -12.37
CA PHE A 24 4.17 -6.91 -11.75
C PHE A 24 5.05 -7.95 -12.44
N ASP A 25 6.24 -7.55 -12.84
CA ASP A 25 7.29 -8.41 -13.40
C ASP A 25 8.55 -8.28 -12.54
N CYS A 26 9.27 -9.37 -12.35
CA CYS A 26 10.47 -9.40 -11.50
C CYS A 26 11.53 -8.39 -11.93
N SER A 27 11.62 -8.07 -13.23
CA SER A 27 12.62 -7.16 -13.80
C SER A 27 12.41 -5.71 -13.38
N LYS A 28 11.24 -5.39 -12.81
CA LYS A 28 10.91 -4.05 -12.31
C LYS A 28 11.48 -3.76 -10.93
N LYS A 29 11.89 -4.78 -10.19
CA LYS A 29 12.58 -4.60 -8.90
C LYS A 29 14.07 -4.52 -9.17
N ASP A 30 14.68 -3.39 -8.79
CA ASP A 30 16.12 -3.21 -8.93
C ASP A 30 16.88 -4.32 -8.18
N ASN A 31 17.98 -4.78 -8.78
CA ASN A 31 18.82 -5.86 -8.25
C ASN A 31 18.10 -7.21 -8.03
N CYS A 32 16.94 -7.44 -8.67
CA CYS A 32 16.24 -8.72 -8.64
C CYS A 32 16.20 -9.37 -10.02
N ARG A 33 16.48 -10.67 -10.11
CA ARG A 33 16.25 -11.49 -11.30
C ARG A 33 15.05 -12.42 -11.06
N CYS A 34 14.37 -12.80 -12.14
CA CYS A 34 13.26 -13.74 -12.06
C CYS A 34 13.67 -15.10 -11.50
N ASP A 35 14.90 -15.53 -11.78
CA ASP A 35 15.42 -16.82 -11.37
C ASP A 35 15.82 -16.85 -9.88
N ASP A 36 16.06 -15.69 -9.27
CA ASP A 36 16.42 -15.60 -7.86
C ASP A 36 15.35 -16.26 -6.96
N PRO A 37 15.73 -16.91 -5.85
CA PRO A 37 14.81 -17.48 -4.88
C PRO A 37 13.78 -16.44 -4.39
N ALA A 38 12.63 -16.88 -3.87
CA ALA A 38 11.65 -15.95 -3.32
C ALA A 38 12.24 -15.23 -2.09
N ASP A 39 11.84 -13.96 -1.89
CA ASP A 39 12.28 -13.18 -0.73
C ASP A 39 11.60 -13.71 0.54
N ILE A 40 10.37 -14.22 0.38
CA ILE A 40 9.57 -14.83 1.45
C ILE A 40 9.05 -16.18 0.95
N GLU A 41 9.37 -17.24 1.68
CA GLU A 41 8.81 -18.56 1.43
C GLU A 41 7.34 -18.60 1.84
N TYR A 42 6.50 -19.17 0.96
CA TYR A 42 5.08 -19.32 1.26
C TYR A 42 4.87 -20.50 2.19
N ASP A 43 4.57 -20.20 3.46
CA ASP A 43 4.29 -21.21 4.47
C ASP A 43 3.03 -20.88 5.29
N SER A 44 2.67 -21.80 6.18
CA SER A 44 1.51 -21.68 7.08
C SER A 44 1.81 -20.93 8.38
N THR A 45 3.03 -20.42 8.55
CA THR A 45 3.45 -19.71 9.77
C THR A 45 3.01 -18.24 9.77
N ARG A 46 2.62 -17.72 8.61
CA ARG A 46 2.21 -16.32 8.41
C ARG A 46 0.75 -16.22 7.97
N THR A 47 0.12 -15.11 8.31
CA THR A 47 -1.17 -14.73 7.72
C THR A 47 -0.94 -14.00 6.40
N TRP A 48 -1.52 -14.53 5.34
CA TRP A 48 -1.41 -13.96 4.00
C TRP A 48 -2.68 -13.21 3.62
N VAL A 49 -2.54 -11.96 3.17
CA VAL A 49 -3.67 -11.15 2.71
C VAL A 49 -3.57 -10.93 1.21
N LYS A 50 -4.63 -11.26 0.50
CA LYS A 50 -4.76 -10.95 -0.93
C LYS A 50 -5.34 -9.56 -1.10
N TYR A 51 -4.55 -8.64 -1.66
CA TYR A 51 -5.03 -7.30 -1.96
C TYR A 51 -6.02 -7.29 -3.13
N LYS A 52 -7.02 -6.42 -3.05
CA LYS A 52 -7.89 -6.11 -4.18
C LYS A 52 -7.12 -5.20 -5.15
N PRO A 53 -7.15 -5.45 -6.47
CA PRO A 53 -6.49 -4.57 -7.44
C PRO A 53 -7.20 -3.20 -7.51
N ASN A 54 -6.47 -2.19 -7.99
CA ASN A 54 -6.93 -0.79 -8.17
C ASN A 54 -7.31 -0.09 -6.86
N ILE A 55 -6.57 -0.35 -5.78
CA ILE A 55 -6.72 0.48 -4.58
C ILE A 55 -6.09 1.85 -4.88
N PRO A 56 -6.79 2.97 -4.62
CA PRO A 56 -6.21 4.30 -4.77
C PRO A 56 -4.97 4.45 -3.88
N LYS A 57 -3.97 5.16 -4.40
CA LYS A 57 -2.81 5.56 -3.61
C LYS A 57 -3.24 6.48 -2.49
N THR A 58 -2.46 6.50 -1.42
CA THR A 58 -2.61 7.49 -0.36
C THR A 58 -2.34 8.90 -0.89
N PRO A 59 -2.97 9.95 -0.31
CA PRO A 59 -2.59 11.33 -0.62
C PRO A 59 -1.11 11.57 -0.31
N LYS A 60 -0.47 12.48 -1.05
CA LYS A 60 0.96 12.75 -0.89
C LYS A 60 1.34 13.06 0.56
N GLY A 61 2.35 12.36 1.06
CA GLY A 61 2.87 12.49 2.42
C GLY A 61 2.08 11.73 3.50
N PHE A 62 0.99 11.05 3.12
CA PHE A 62 0.29 10.15 4.03
C PHE A 62 0.96 8.77 4.00
N LYS A 63 0.85 8.05 5.11
CA LYS A 63 1.14 6.61 5.17
C LYS A 63 -0.13 5.87 5.50
N ARG A 64 -0.33 4.68 4.94
CA ARG A 64 -1.45 3.80 5.30
C ARG A 64 -0.97 2.61 6.11
N ILE A 65 -1.58 2.41 7.27
CA ILE A 65 -1.34 1.25 8.13
C ILE A 65 -2.53 0.31 7.98
N SER A 66 -2.24 -0.97 7.78
CA SER A 66 -3.25 -2.03 7.77
C SER A 66 -3.15 -2.86 9.05
N VAL A 67 -4.27 -3.00 9.76
CA VAL A 67 -4.36 -3.76 11.01
C VAL A 67 -5.36 -4.88 10.81
N LEU A 68 -4.91 -6.11 10.96
CA LEU A 68 -5.78 -7.28 10.93
C LEU A 68 -6.46 -7.42 12.29
N ARG A 69 -7.78 -7.60 12.30
CA ARG A 69 -8.50 -7.89 13.54
C ARG A 69 -8.10 -9.25 14.09
N ASP A 70 -8.14 -9.38 15.42
CA ASP A 70 -7.78 -10.62 16.12
C ASP A 70 -8.63 -11.83 15.70
N ASP A 71 -9.86 -11.57 15.22
CA ASP A 71 -10.79 -12.59 14.72
C ASP A 71 -10.59 -12.94 13.23
N TYR A 72 -9.56 -12.38 12.59
CA TYR A 72 -9.24 -12.54 11.17
C TYR A 72 -10.37 -12.13 10.20
N SER A 73 -11.42 -11.45 10.69
CA SER A 73 -12.59 -11.16 9.88
C SER A 73 -12.33 -10.07 8.83
N LYS A 74 -11.50 -9.07 9.17
CA LYS A 74 -11.24 -7.89 8.35
C LYS A 74 -9.87 -7.29 8.60
N LEU A 75 -9.33 -6.67 7.55
CA LEU A 75 -8.17 -5.79 7.61
C LEU A 75 -8.65 -4.33 7.61
N ASP A 76 -8.53 -3.64 8.73
CA ASP A 76 -8.85 -2.22 8.84
C ASP A 76 -7.68 -1.37 8.31
N SER A 77 -7.99 -0.25 7.65
CA SER A 77 -7.00 0.69 7.12
C SER A 77 -7.04 2.01 7.87
N TYR A 78 -5.88 2.46 8.33
CA TYR A 78 -5.67 3.76 8.95
C TYR A 78 -4.72 4.59 8.08
N TYR A 79 -4.83 5.91 8.17
CA TYR A 79 -4.04 6.84 7.38
C TYR A 79 -3.36 7.82 8.34
N ILE A 80 -2.03 7.83 8.34
CA ILE A 80 -1.19 8.74 9.11
C ILE A 80 -0.89 9.94 8.22
N THR A 81 -1.25 11.13 8.68
CA THR A 81 -0.98 12.39 7.96
C THR A 81 0.51 12.76 8.07
N PRO A 82 1.00 13.73 7.26
CA PRO A 82 2.36 14.26 7.41
C PRO A 82 2.66 14.82 8.80
N THR A 83 1.63 15.22 9.55
CA THR A 83 1.73 15.72 10.93
C THR A 83 1.65 14.62 11.99
N GLY A 84 1.54 13.36 11.59
CA GLY A 84 1.43 12.20 12.48
C GLY A 84 0.01 11.91 12.99
N LYS A 85 -1.02 12.67 12.56
CA LYS A 85 -2.41 12.42 12.95
C LYS A 85 -2.93 11.15 12.27
N GLN A 86 -3.55 10.26 13.03
CA GLN A 86 -4.19 9.07 12.50
C GLN A 86 -5.66 9.34 12.13
N LEU A 87 -6.05 8.98 10.91
CA LEU A 87 -7.41 9.06 10.37
C LEU A 87 -7.88 7.67 9.94
N ARG A 88 -9.18 7.39 9.99
CA ARG A 88 -9.73 6.04 9.70
C ARG A 88 -10.77 6.01 8.59
N SER A 89 -11.32 7.16 8.22
CA SER A 89 -12.40 7.28 7.25
C SER A 89 -12.10 8.25 6.12
N ARG A 90 -12.76 8.05 4.97
CA ARG A 90 -12.69 8.97 3.84
C ARG A 90 -13.14 10.39 4.21
N ASN A 91 -14.14 10.52 5.08
CA ASN A 91 -14.65 11.82 5.52
C ASN A 91 -13.62 12.58 6.34
N GLU A 92 -12.92 11.90 7.25
CA GLU A 92 -11.83 12.51 8.03
C GLU A 92 -10.66 12.92 7.14
N ILE A 93 -10.30 12.11 6.15
CA ILE A 93 -9.25 12.46 5.17
C ILE A 93 -9.66 13.68 4.37
N ALA A 94 -10.90 13.71 3.85
CA ALA A 94 -11.42 14.84 3.08
C ALA A 94 -11.45 16.13 3.90
N ALA A 95 -11.91 16.05 5.15
CA ALA A 95 -11.89 17.19 6.07
C ALA A 95 -10.46 17.68 6.34
N TYR A 96 -9.53 16.76 6.62
CA TYR A 96 -8.13 17.11 6.84
C TYR A 96 -7.51 17.80 5.62
N LEU A 97 -7.75 17.28 4.41
CA LEU A 97 -7.24 17.87 3.17
C LEU A 97 -7.83 19.25 2.87
N LYS A 98 -9.08 19.50 3.27
CA LYS A 98 -9.72 20.82 3.17
C LYS A 98 -9.06 21.84 4.11
N ASP A 99 -8.74 21.42 5.32
CA ASP A 99 -8.12 22.28 6.33
C ASP A 99 -6.60 22.46 6.11
N HIS A 100 -5.97 21.53 5.40
CA HIS A 100 -4.54 21.53 5.06
C HIS A 100 -4.36 21.42 3.55
N PRO A 101 -4.76 22.45 2.78
CA PRO A 101 -4.56 22.43 1.33
C PRO A 101 -3.07 22.29 1.06
N GLN A 102 -2.68 21.24 0.34
CA GLN A 102 -1.31 21.14 -0.15
C GLN A 102 -1.03 22.35 -1.05
N PRO A 103 0.18 22.94 -1.00
CA PRO A 103 0.55 23.91 -2.01
C PRO A 103 0.39 23.24 -3.39
N ASN A 104 -0.51 23.80 -4.19
CA ASN A 104 -1.03 23.25 -5.45
C ASN A 104 -0.04 22.36 -6.20
N GLY A 105 -0.37 21.07 -6.31
CA GLY A 105 0.43 20.13 -7.10
C GLY A 105 -0.11 18.71 -7.05
N VAL A 106 -0.95 18.39 -8.04
CA VAL A 106 -1.48 17.06 -8.45
C VAL A 106 -2.86 16.69 -7.90
N SER A 107 -3.83 16.74 -8.81
CA SER A 107 -5.24 16.38 -8.67
C SER A 107 -5.46 14.89 -8.38
N ALA A 108 -6.42 14.60 -7.49
CA ALA A 108 -7.66 13.88 -7.84
C ALA A 108 -7.52 12.60 -8.68
#